data_AF-A0A4P2VDR6-F1
#
_entry.id   AF-A0A4P2VDR6-F1
#
_cell.length_a   1.000
_cell.length_b   1.000
_cell.length_c   1.000
_cell.angle_alpha   90.00
_cell.angle_beta   90.00
_cell.angle_gamma   90.00
#
_symmetry.space_group_name_H-M   'P 1'
#
loop_
_entity.id
_entity.type
_entity.pdbx_description
1 polymer ?
#
loop_
_entity_poly.entity_id
_entity_poly.type
_entity_poly.pdbx_seq_one_letter_code
_entity_poly.pdbx_strand_id
1 'polypeptide(L)'
;MGVPMIAAHAVMATMGFRGRSVGRGVGIPIAVYEILYYAVALATVIPPLPLAIPLYAFAAIHFAGGAAYAIGRPRIPSGVAARADLLRYYAVYELVELVFIAALSMYLIT
;
A
#
# COMPACT_ATOMS: atom_id res chain seq x y z
N MET A 1 11.36 2.37 -9.12
CA MET A 1 10.30 2.56 -8.09
C MET A 1 9.82 1.25 -7.45
N GLY A 2 10.06 0.06 -8.02
CA GLY A 2 9.61 -1.20 -7.39
C GLY A 2 10.24 -1.51 -6.02
N VAL A 3 11.56 -1.36 -5.87
CA VAL A 3 12.26 -1.76 -4.63
C VAL A 3 11.80 -1.02 -3.37
N PRO A 4 11.67 0.33 -3.35
CA PRO A 4 11.14 1.02 -2.17
C PRO A 4 9.68 0.65 -1.85
N MET A 5 8.85 0.38 -2.88
CA MET A 5 7.47 -0.03 -2.72
C MET A 5 7.36 -1.41 -2.04
N ILE A 6 8.13 -2.38 -2.54
CA ILE A 6 8.25 -3.72 -1.95
C ILE A 6 8.72 -3.63 -0.49
N ALA A 7 9.73 -2.82 -0.21
CA ALA A 7 10.25 -2.64 1.14
C ALA A 7 9.20 -2.02 2.08
N ALA A 8 8.45 -1.01 1.62
CA ALA A 8 7.39 -0.38 2.41
C ALA A 8 6.32 -1.38 2.83
N HIS A 9 5.73 -2.12 1.88
CA HIS A 9 4.71 -3.13 2.17
C HIS A 9 5.24 -4.29 3.04
N ALA A 10 6.48 -4.74 2.82
CA ALA A 10 7.09 -5.76 3.67
C ALA A 10 7.24 -5.30 5.12
N VAL A 11 7.66 -4.05 5.34
CA VAL A 11 7.76 -3.45 6.68
C VAL A 11 6.38 -3.28 7.31
N MET A 12 5.40 -2.74 6.58
CA MET A 12 4.05 -2.52 7.08
C MET A 12 3.34 -3.83 7.41
N ALA A 13 3.44 -4.86 6.57
CA ALA A 13 2.94 -6.19 6.84
C ALA A 13 3.57 -6.79 8.11
N THR A 14 4.91 -6.73 8.23
CA THR A 14 5.64 -7.26 9.40
C THR A 14 5.21 -6.56 10.70
N MET A 15 5.05 -5.23 10.66
CA MET A 15 4.57 -4.46 11.81
C MET A 15 3.12 -4.79 12.14
N GLY A 16 2.25 -4.89 11.15
CA GLY A 16 0.83 -5.17 11.33
C GLY A 16 0.57 -6.54 11.94
N PHE A 17 1.31 -7.58 11.54
CA PHE A 17 1.22 -8.92 12.18
C PHE A 17 1.61 -8.88 13.67
N ARG A 18 2.53 -7.98 14.04
CA ARG A 18 2.93 -7.72 15.43
C ARG A 18 1.96 -6.79 16.17
N GLY A 19 0.84 -6.41 15.55
CA GLY A 19 -0.15 -5.50 16.13
C GLY A 19 0.38 -4.07 16.27
N ARG A 20 1.30 -3.64 15.41
CA ARG A 20 1.90 -2.30 15.40
C ARG A 20 1.65 -1.62 14.06
N SER A 21 1.60 -0.29 14.07
CA SER A 21 1.51 0.54 12.86
C SER A 21 2.65 1.53 12.79
N VAL A 22 2.88 2.08 11.60
CA VAL A 22 3.83 3.18 11.41
C VAL A 22 3.26 4.48 11.96
N GLY A 23 4.14 5.31 12.54
CA GLY A 23 3.76 6.65 12.99
C GLY A 23 3.40 7.54 11.80
N ARG A 24 2.44 8.45 12.00
CA ARG A 24 1.90 9.31 10.92
C ARG A 24 2.95 10.15 10.19
N GLY A 25 4.00 10.58 10.89
CA GLY A 25 5.10 11.33 10.27
C GLY A 25 5.86 10.54 9.20
N VAL A 26 5.89 9.20 9.32
CA VAL A 26 6.46 8.30 8.31
C VAL A 26 5.38 7.78 7.35
N GLY A 27 4.17 7.52 7.87
CA GLY A 27 3.06 7.02 7.07
C GLY A 27 2.60 7.99 5.96
N ILE A 28 2.63 9.30 6.18
CA ILE A 28 2.21 10.27 5.14
C ILE A 28 3.16 10.24 3.94
N PRO A 29 4.50 10.35 4.11
CA PRO A 29 5.44 10.17 2.99
C PRO A 29 5.25 8.86 2.24
N ILE A 30 5.00 7.75 2.95
CA ILE A 30 4.73 6.44 2.33
C ILE A 30 3.44 6.52 1.49
N ALA A 31 2.34 7.00 2.05
CA ALA A 31 1.07 7.12 1.31
C ALA A 31 1.20 8.01 0.05
N VAL A 32 1.93 9.11 0.12
CA VAL A 32 2.21 9.96 -1.05
C VAL A 32 3.03 9.20 -2.10
N TYR A 33 4.05 8.46 -1.66
CA TYR A 33 4.86 7.64 -2.54
C TYR A 33 4.03 6.56 -3.24
N GLU A 34 3.14 5.87 -2.53
CA GLU A 34 2.26 4.84 -3.09
C GLU A 34 1.28 5.41 -4.12
N ILE A 35 0.69 6.58 -3.84
CA ILE A 35 -0.14 7.33 -4.81
C ILE A 35 0.66 7.61 -6.08
N LEU A 36 1.88 8.14 -5.96
CA LEU A 36 2.71 8.43 -7.12
C LEU A 36 3.09 7.16 -7.89
N TYR A 37 3.41 6.08 -7.18
CA TYR A 37 3.71 4.78 -7.78
C TYR A 37 2.54 4.29 -8.64
N TYR A 38 1.31 4.27 -8.09
CA TYR A 38 0.14 3.82 -8.81
C TYR A 38 -0.28 4.75 -9.95
N ALA A 39 -0.11 6.06 -9.80
CA ALA A 39 -0.35 7.01 -10.88
C ALA A 39 0.60 6.77 -12.07
N VAL A 40 1.90 6.56 -11.80
CA VAL A 40 2.88 6.23 -12.84
C VAL A 40 2.57 4.87 -13.46
N ALA A 41 2.25 3.86 -12.66
CA ALA A 41 1.91 2.53 -13.16
C ALA A 41 0.70 2.56 -14.10
N LEU A 42 -0.37 3.26 -13.73
CA LEU A 42 -1.56 3.45 -14.59
C LEU A 42 -1.25 4.21 -15.88
N ALA A 43 -0.33 5.18 -15.84
CA ALA A 43 0.01 5.98 -17.01
C ALA A 43 0.95 5.27 -18.00
N THR A 44 1.70 4.26 -17.55
CA THR A 44 2.84 3.71 -18.31
C THR A 44 2.76 2.21 -18.56
N VAL A 45 1.94 1.47 -17.82
CA VAL A 45 1.89 0.00 -17.90
C VAL A 45 0.58 -0.44 -18.55
N ILE A 46 0.67 -1.33 -19.54
CA ILE A 46 -0.47 -2.01 -20.16
C ILE A 46 -0.36 -3.51 -19.86
N PRO A 47 -0.76 -3.96 -18.67
CA PRO A 47 -0.54 -5.35 -18.25
C PRO A 47 -1.66 -6.27 -18.78
N PRO A 48 -1.44 -7.59 -18.82
CA PRO A 48 -2.50 -8.55 -19.12
C PRO A 48 -3.61 -8.48 -18.06
N LEU A 49 -4.81 -8.92 -18.43
CA LEU A 49 -6.02 -8.80 -17.59
C LEU A 49 -5.84 -9.26 -16.12
N PRO A 50 -5.14 -10.37 -15.81
CA PRO A 50 -4.93 -10.82 -14.43
C PRO A 50 -4.16 -9.83 -13.55
N LEU A 51 -3.33 -8.98 -14.14
CA LEU A 51 -2.57 -7.92 -13.44
C LEU A 51 -3.27 -6.57 -13.54
N ALA A 52 -4.07 -6.34 -14.59
CA ALA A 52 -4.82 -5.10 -14.76
C ALA A 52 -5.87 -4.91 -13.66
N ILE A 53 -6.67 -5.95 -13.36
CA ILE A 53 -7.72 -5.87 -12.33
C ILE A 53 -7.16 -5.44 -10.96
N PRO A 54 -6.15 -6.13 -10.39
CA PRO A 54 -5.57 -5.71 -9.12
C PRO A 54 -4.88 -4.34 -9.21
N LEU A 55 -4.24 -3.99 -10.33
CA LEU A 55 -3.65 -2.66 -10.52
C LEU A 55 -4.69 -1.54 -10.32
N TYR A 56 -5.86 -1.64 -10.96
CA TYR A 56 -6.93 -0.66 -10.78
C TYR A 56 -7.49 -0.66 -9.36
N ALA A 57 -7.68 -1.84 -8.76
CA ALA A 57 -8.21 -1.96 -7.41
C ALA A 57 -7.28 -1.31 -6.37
N PHE A 58 -5.98 -1.63 -6.42
CA PHE A 58 -5.00 -1.04 -5.51
C PHE A 58 -4.81 0.45 -5.75
N ALA A 59 -4.78 0.90 -7.00
CA ALA A 59 -4.72 2.33 -7.31
C ALA A 59 -5.93 3.08 -6.72
N ALA A 60 -7.14 2.53 -6.85
CA ALA A 60 -8.33 3.14 -6.26
C ALA A 60 -8.24 3.21 -4.72
N ILE A 61 -7.77 2.15 -4.07
CA ILE A 61 -7.57 2.12 -2.61
C ILE A 61 -6.53 3.15 -2.17
N HIS A 62 -5.42 3.29 -2.88
CA HIS A 62 -4.36 4.24 -2.53
C HIS A 62 -4.75 5.68 -2.81
N PHE A 63 -5.44 5.94 -3.91
CA PHE A 63 -5.94 7.29 -4.20
C PHE A 63 -6.99 7.70 -3.18
N ALA A 64 -7.98 6.86 -2.88
CA ALA A 64 -9.04 7.20 -1.92
C ALA A 64 -8.50 7.21 -0.48
N GLY A 65 -7.86 6.12 -0.06
CA GLY A 65 -7.36 5.90 1.29
C GLY A 65 -6.15 6.77 1.62
N GLY A 66 -5.16 6.83 0.71
CA GLY A 66 -3.96 7.64 0.89
C GLY A 66 -4.27 9.14 0.90
N ALA A 67 -5.15 9.63 0.01
CA ALA A 67 -5.57 11.03 0.05
C ALA A 67 -6.32 11.36 1.33
N ALA A 68 -7.25 10.49 1.75
CA ALA A 68 -7.96 10.63 3.02
C ALA A 68 -6.98 10.67 4.21
N TYR A 69 -6.00 9.76 4.24
CA TYR A 69 -4.98 9.68 5.28
C TYR A 69 -4.11 10.94 5.35
N ALA A 70 -3.67 11.46 4.19
CA ALA A 70 -2.88 12.68 4.08
C ALA A 70 -3.63 13.90 4.65
N ILE A 71 -4.91 14.07 4.30
CA ILE A 71 -5.75 15.17 4.81
C ILE A 71 -6.25 14.95 6.24
N GLY A 72 -5.91 13.81 6.87
CA GLY A 72 -6.26 13.48 8.25
C GLY A 72 -7.68 12.98 8.47
N ARG A 73 -8.24 12.28 7.48
CA ARG A 73 -9.53 11.60 7.56
C ARG A 73 -9.39 10.09 7.30
N PRO A 74 -10.00 9.23 8.13
CA PRO A 74 -10.61 9.55 9.42
C PRO A 74 -9.56 10.07 10.40
N ARG A 75 -9.97 10.93 11.35
CA ARG A 75 -9.12 11.27 12.52
C ARG A 75 -9.04 10.03 13.41
N ILE A 76 -8.32 9.00 12.97
CA ILE A 76 -7.95 7.89 13.84
C ILE A 76 -6.96 8.49 14.83
N PRO A 77 -7.30 8.58 16.12
CA PRO A 77 -6.43 9.24 17.09
C PRO A 77 -5.07 8.54 17.09
N SER A 78 -4.01 9.32 17.08
CA SER A 78 -2.65 8.81 17.28
C SER A 78 -2.64 8.00 18.58
N GLY A 79 -2.36 6.71 18.49
CA GLY A 79 -2.34 5.84 19.66
C GLY A 79 -3.67 5.16 20.01
N VAL A 80 -4.73 5.32 19.21
CA VAL A 80 -5.70 4.21 19.13
C VAL A 80 -4.92 3.09 18.49
N ALA A 81 -4.53 2.12 19.32
CA ALA A 81 -4.29 0.77 18.88
C ALA A 81 -5.47 0.42 17.97
N ALA A 82 -5.30 0.58 16.65
CA ALA A 82 -6.11 -0.14 15.70
C ALA A 82 -6.05 -1.55 16.23
N ARG A 83 -7.21 -2.06 16.64
CA ARG A 83 -7.29 -3.27 17.46
C ARG A 83 -6.36 -4.31 16.83
N ALA A 84 -5.54 -5.00 17.63
CA ALA A 84 -4.42 -5.78 17.09
C ALA A 84 -4.85 -6.80 16.02
N ASP A 85 -6.10 -7.28 16.08
CA ASP A 85 -6.81 -8.02 15.03
C ASP A 85 -6.96 -7.22 13.72
N LEU A 86 -7.45 -5.99 13.75
CA LEU A 86 -7.52 -5.10 12.58
C LEU A 86 -6.15 -4.86 11.94
N LEU A 87 -5.10 -4.69 12.75
CA LEU A 87 -3.73 -4.55 12.22
C LEU A 87 -3.20 -5.84 11.58
N ARG A 88 -3.61 -7.01 12.07
CA ARG A 88 -3.30 -8.29 11.44
C ARG A 88 -4.06 -8.48 10.12
N TYR A 89 -5.32 -8.05 10.03
CA TYR A 89 -6.05 -8.05 8.76
C TYR A 89 -5.42 -7.09 7.76
N TYR A 90 -5.03 -5.89 8.22
CA TYR A 90 -4.29 -4.94 7.42
C TYR A 90 -2.95 -5.54 6.95
N ALA A 91 -2.22 -6.28 7.79
CA ALA A 91 -1.00 -6.97 7.38
C ALA A 91 -1.21 -8.00 6.27
N VAL A 92 -2.35 -8.70 6.26
CA VAL A 92 -2.71 -9.61 5.17
C VAL A 92 -2.96 -8.82 3.88
N TYR A 93 -3.68 -7.70 3.95
CA TYR A 93 -3.87 -6.80 2.81
C TYR A 93 -2.51 -6.33 2.23
N GLU A 94 -1.61 -5.85 3.09
CA GLU A 94 -0.26 -5.42 2.73
C GLU A 94 0.55 -6.55 2.07
N LEU A 95 0.41 -7.79 2.55
CA LEU A 95 1.08 -8.95 1.95
C LEU A 95 0.51 -9.31 0.58
N VAL A 96 -0.81 -9.25 0.40
CA VAL A 96 -1.45 -9.50 -0.90
C VAL A 96 -0.99 -8.46 -1.92
N GLU A 97 -0.92 -7.20 -1.52
CA GLU A 97 -0.40 -6.13 -2.36
C GLU A 97 1.08 -6.31 -2.69
N LEU A 98 1.90 -6.69 -1.71
CA LEU A 98 3.31 -7.01 -1.92
C LEU A 98 3.49 -8.10 -3.00
N VAL A 99 2.70 -9.17 -2.95
CA VAL A 99 2.72 -10.24 -3.97
C VAL A 99 2.35 -9.68 -5.34
N PHE A 100 1.33 -8.83 -5.42
CA PHE A 100 0.94 -8.17 -6.66
C PHE A 100 2.06 -7.28 -7.21
N ILE A 101 2.67 -6.43 -6.39
CA ILE A 101 3.78 -5.54 -6.80
C ILE A 101 4.97 -6.35 -7.29
N ALA A 102 5.29 -7.47 -6.64
CA ALA A 102 6.34 -8.38 -7.08
C ALA A 102 6.01 -8.97 -8.46
N ALA A 103 4.78 -9.45 -8.67
CA ALA A 103 4.33 -9.99 -9.96
C ALA A 103 4.35 -8.93 -11.07
N LEU A 104 3.87 -7.71 -10.79
CA LEU A 104 3.92 -6.59 -11.72
C LEU A 104 5.36 -6.19 -12.05
N SER A 105 6.25 -6.16 -11.05
CA SER A 105 7.67 -5.84 -11.25
C SER A 105 8.37 -6.89 -12.11
N MET A 106 8.06 -8.18 -11.90
CA MET A 106 8.58 -9.26 -12.74
C MET A 106 8.08 -9.14 -14.18
N TYR A 107 6.80 -8.83 -14.39
CA TYR A 107 6.24 -8.58 -15.71
C TYR A 107 6.94 -7.43 -16.46
N LEU A 108 7.35 -6.36 -15.76
CA LEU A 108 8.00 -5.20 -16.38
C LEU A 108 9.46 -5.42 -16.77
N ILE A 109 10.10 -6.47 -16.27
CA ILE A 109 11.50 -6.80 -16.57
C ILE A 109 11.64 -8.00 -17.52
N THR A 110 10.52 -8.60 -17.93
CA THR A 110 10.43 -9.66 -18.94
C THR A 110 9.95 -9.09 -20.27
#